data_AF-A0A7W5BKX7-F1
#
_entry.id   AF-A0A7W5BKX7-F1
#
_cell.length_a   1.000
_cell.length_b   1.000
_cell.length_c   1.000
_cell.angle_alpha   90.00
_cell.angle_beta   90.00
_cell.angle_gamma   90.00
#
_symmetry.space_group_name_H-M   'P 1'
#
loop_
_entity.id
_entity.type
_entity.pdbx_description
1 polymer ?
#
loop_
_entity_poly.entity_id
_entity_poly.type
_entity_poly.pdbx_seq_one_letter_code
_entity_poly.pdbx_strand_id
1 'polypeptide(L)'
;MWSRAERDACRDEARAVGARVVLCFLDVPFDELWDRVSRRNAELPVGTFDISWADLLRWSKLFEPPTAEELALYDQQTHPAITGLT
;
A
#
# COMPACT_ATOMS: atom_id res chain seq x y z
N MET A 1 7.50 -4.47 8.04
CA MET A 1 7.69 -3.61 6.85
C MET A 1 6.50 -3.93 5.94
N TRP A 2 6.51 -3.65 4.65
CA TRP A 2 5.49 -4.22 3.74
C TRP A 2 6.20 -4.98 2.64
N SER A 3 6.89 -6.05 3.05
CA SER A 3 7.62 -6.97 2.18
C SER A 3 6.68 -7.93 1.46
N ARG A 4 7.19 -8.61 0.43
CA ARG A 4 6.44 -9.69 -0.24
C ARG A 4 6.08 -10.81 0.74
N ALA A 5 7.00 -11.20 1.62
CA ALA A 5 6.77 -12.27 2.59
C ALA A 5 5.64 -11.94 3.57
N GLU A 6 5.55 -10.69 4.03
CA GLU A 6 4.45 -10.23 4.89
C GLU A 6 3.11 -10.27 4.15
N ARG A 7 3.09 -9.92 2.86
CA ARG A 7 1.89 -10.01 2.03
C ARG A 7 1.45 -11.44 1.78
N ASP A 8 2.40 -12.34 1.49
CA ASP A 8 2.14 -13.77 1.31
C ASP A 8 1.54 -14.39 2.59
N ALA A 9 2.12 -14.10 3.76
CA ALA A 9 1.58 -14.56 5.04
C ALA A 9 0.13 -14.09 5.27
N CYS A 10 -0.15 -12.80 5.06
CA CYS A 10 -1.49 -12.24 5.20
C CYS A 10 -2.50 -12.89 4.22
N ARG A 11 -2.09 -13.09 2.96
CA ARG A 11 -2.93 -13.76 1.95
C ARG A 11 -3.27 -15.19 2.37
N ASP A 12 -2.28 -15.95 2.83
CA ASP A 12 -2.43 -17.36 3.15
C ASP A 12 -3.28 -17.54 4.43
N GLU A 13 -3.09 -16.69 5.44
CA GLU A 13 -3.92 -16.66 6.65
C GLU A 13 -5.39 -16.35 6.34
N ALA A 14 -5.66 -15.34 5.51
CA ALA A 14 -7.03 -14.99 5.11
C ALA A 14 -7.68 -16.10 4.26
N ARG A 15 -6.91 -16.75 3.38
CA ARG A 15 -7.42 -17.89 2.59
C ARG A 15 -7.70 -19.12 3.43
N ALA A 16 -6.94 -19.36 4.51
CA ALA A 16 -7.17 -20.48 5.41
C ALA A 16 -8.56 -20.44 6.08
N VAL A 17 -9.16 -19.26 6.22
CA VAL A 17 -10.53 -19.07 6.73
C VAL A 17 -11.58 -18.93 5.61
N GLY A 18 -11.21 -19.19 4.35
CA GLY A 18 -12.09 -19.11 3.19
C GLY A 18 -12.40 -17.69 2.72
N ALA A 19 -11.66 -16.68 3.17
CA ALA A 19 -11.86 -15.31 2.74
C ALA A 19 -11.28 -15.05 1.34
N ARG A 20 -11.92 -14.15 0.60
CA ARG A 20 -11.35 -13.55 -0.61
C ARG A 20 -10.31 -12.51 -0.24
N VAL A 21 -9.22 -12.44 -1.00
CA VAL A 21 -8.10 -11.53 -0.75
C VAL A 21 -7.75 -10.77 -2.02
N VAL A 22 -7.83 -9.44 -1.94
CA VAL A 22 -7.47 -8.53 -3.03
C VAL A 22 -6.27 -7.69 -2.60
N LEU A 23 -5.24 -7.60 -3.44
CA LEU A 23 -4.11 -6.70 -3.22
C LEU A 23 -4.29 -5.44 -4.08
N CYS A 24 -4.48 -4.30 -3.43
CA CYS A 24 -4.54 -3.00 -4.10
C CYS A 24 -3.19 -2.28 -3.99
N PHE A 25 -2.46 -2.21 -5.10
CA PHE A 25 -1.22 -1.44 -5.20
C PHE A 25 -1.49 -0.11 -5.91
N LEU A 26 -1.03 0.99 -5.31
CA LEU A 26 -1.10 2.32 -5.88
C LEU A 26 0.31 2.74 -6.29
N ASP A 27 0.58 2.70 -7.60
CA ASP A 27 1.88 3.08 -8.15
C ASP A 27 1.98 4.60 -8.28
N VAL A 28 2.27 5.25 -7.15
CA VAL A 28 2.36 6.72 -7.06
C VAL A 28 3.82 7.13 -7.03
N PRO A 29 4.25 8.09 -7.88
CA PRO A 29 5.61 8.62 -7.82
C PRO A 29 5.97 9.16 -6.44
N PHE A 30 7.24 9.03 -6.05
CA PHE A 30 7.72 9.45 -4.72
C PHE A 30 7.44 10.93 -4.43
N ASP A 31 7.60 11.81 -5.42
CA ASP A 31 7.37 13.25 -5.25
C ASP A 31 5.91 13.56 -4.94
N GLU A 32 4.97 12.87 -5.60
CA GLU A 32 3.54 13.00 -5.33
C GLU A 32 3.17 12.44 -3.94
N LEU A 33 3.83 11.36 -3.49
CA LEU A 33 3.68 10.87 -2.11
C LEU A 33 4.16 11.92 -1.11
N TRP A 34 5.31 12.54 -1.36
CA TRP A 34 5.86 13.58 -0.50
C TRP A 34 4.97 14.83 -0.45
N ASP A 35 4.45 15.28 -1.58
CA ASP A 35 3.54 16.43 -1.64
C ASP A 35 2.27 16.20 -0.80
N ARG A 36 1.70 14.99 -0.89
CA ARG A 36 0.53 14.59 -0.08
C ARG A 36 0.85 14.55 1.41
N VAL A 37 1.97 13.94 1.77
CA VAL A 37 2.43 13.86 3.17
C VAL A 37 2.70 15.25 3.73
N SER A 38 3.39 16.11 2.98
CA SER A 38 3.73 17.48 3.38
C SER A 38 2.49 18.31 3.66
N ARG A 39 1.47 18.23 2.78
CA ARG A 39 0.19 18.90 3.00
C ARG A 39 -0.53 18.38 4.25
N ARG A 40 -0.55 17.06 4.46
CA ARG A 40 -1.14 16.46 5.67
C ARG A 40 -0.40 16.88 6.93
N ASN A 41 0.93 16.93 6.91
CA ASN A 41 1.73 17.36 8.05
C ASN A 41 1.50 18.84 8.39
N ALA A 42 1.25 19.69 7.39
CA ALA A 42 0.92 21.10 7.63
C ALA A 42 -0.42 21.29 8.35
N GLU A 43 -1.41 20.44 8.07
CA GLU A 43 -2.72 20.45 8.74
C GLU A 43 -2.70 19.69 10.08
N LEU A 44 -1.82 18.68 10.19
CA LEU A 44 -1.71 17.69 11.26
C LEU A 44 -3.03 17.35 11.97
N PRO A 45 -4.04 16.81 11.25
CA PRO A 45 -5.33 16.49 11.85
C PRO A 45 -5.21 15.48 12.99
N VAL A 46 -6.19 15.49 13.91
CA VAL A 46 -6.26 14.51 15.00
C VAL A 46 -6.21 13.08 14.45
N GLY A 47 -5.35 12.25 15.03
CA GLY A 47 -5.12 10.87 14.59
C GLY A 47 -4.05 10.71 13.51
N THR A 48 -3.39 11.79 13.10
CA THR A 48 -2.22 11.74 12.22
C THR A 48 -0.92 12.00 12.99
N PHE A 49 0.20 11.61 12.39
CA PHE A 49 1.54 11.87 12.90
C PHE A 49 2.36 12.56 11.81
N ASP A 50 3.33 13.37 12.24
CA ASP A 50 4.29 13.97 11.32
C ASP A 50 5.17 12.88 10.71
N ILE A 51 5.29 12.91 9.38
CA ILE A 51 6.20 12.02 8.62
C ILE A 51 7.23 12.92 7.94
N SER A 52 8.49 12.81 8.36
CA SER A 52 9.57 13.55 7.74
C SER A 52 9.88 13.01 6.33
N TRP A 53 10.50 13.85 5.48
CA TRP A 53 10.99 13.42 4.17
C TRP A 53 11.99 12.25 4.29
N ALA A 54 12.85 12.31 5.32
CA ALA A 54 13.83 11.27 5.59
C ALA A 54 13.18 9.94 5.97
N ASP A 55 12.08 9.97 6.74
CA ASP A 55 11.31 8.76 7.05
C ASP A 55 10.64 8.18 5.81
N LEU A 56 9.99 9.02 5.00
CA LEU A 56 9.36 8.58 3.76
C LEU A 56 10.38 7.96 2.80
N LEU A 57 11.55 8.60 2.62
CA LEU A 57 12.65 8.08 1.81
C LEU A 57 13.21 6.76 2.36
N ARG A 58 13.33 6.65 3.69
CA ARG A 58 13.79 5.41 4.31
C ARG A 58 12.81 4.28 4.05
N TRP A 59 11.51 4.51 4.21
CA TRP A 59 10.49 3.49 3.98
C TRP A 59 10.35 3.13 2.50
N SER A 60 10.49 4.07 1.57
CA SER A 60 10.44 3.77 0.13
C SER A 60 11.53 2.81 -0.31
N LYS A 61 12.71 2.85 0.33
CA LYS A 61 13.82 1.92 0.08
C LYS A 61 13.62 0.52 0.68
N LEU A 62 12.76 0.41 1.69
CA LEU A 62 12.43 -0.85 2.37
C LEU A 62 11.19 -1.52 1.76
N PHE A 63 10.39 -0.78 1.01
CA PHE A 63 9.19 -1.25 0.37
C PHE A 63 9.53 -2.10 -0.86
N GLU A 64 8.89 -3.26 -0.98
CA GLU A 64 8.99 -4.13 -2.14
C GLU A 64 7.71 -3.99 -2.98
N PRO A 65 7.73 -3.27 -4.12
CA PRO A 65 6.56 -3.14 -4.97
C PRO A 65 6.14 -4.52 -5.51
N PRO A 66 4.84 -4.85 -5.49
CA PRO A 66 4.38 -6.14 -5.99
C PRO A 66 4.57 -6.21 -7.51
N THR A 67 5.03 -7.36 -8.00
CA THR A 67 5.14 -7.60 -9.45
C THR A 67 3.79 -7.98 -10.05
N ALA A 68 3.70 -7.96 -11.38
CA ALA A 68 2.50 -8.44 -12.07
C ALA A 68 2.20 -9.92 -11.77
N GLU A 69 3.23 -10.76 -11.68
CA GLU A 69 3.10 -12.17 -11.31
C GLU A 69 2.61 -12.33 -9.87
N GLU A 70 3.07 -11.48 -8.95
CA GLU A 70 2.57 -11.46 -7.57
C GLU A 70 1.09 -11.05 -7.52
N LEU A 71 0.71 -9.97 -8.23
CA LEU A 71 -0.68 -9.49 -8.28
C LEU A 71 -1.64 -10.56 -8.82
N ALA A 72 -1.20 -11.38 -9.78
CA ALA A 72 -1.99 -12.48 -10.32
C ALA A 72 -2.30 -13.60 -9.30
N LEU A 73 -1.61 -13.62 -8.14
CA LEU A 73 -1.89 -14.56 -7.05
C LEU A 73 -3.08 -14.14 -6.19
N TYR A 74 -3.60 -12.93 -6.35
CA TYR A 74 -4.71 -12.37 -5.57
C TYR A 74 -6.02 -12.39 -6.36
N ASP A 75 -7.14 -12.27 -5.66
CA ASP A 75 -8.45 -12.16 -6.29
C ASP A 75 -8.59 -10.80 -6.96
N GLN A 76 -9.38 -10.76 -8.04
CA GLN A 76 -9.66 -9.51 -8.75
C GLN A 76 -10.48 -8.54 -7.90
N GLN A 77 -10.07 -7.26 -7.93
CA GLN A 77 -10.83 -6.17 -7.32
C GLN A 77 -12.11 -5.90 -8.12
N THR A 78 -13.26 -6.21 -7.52
CA THR A 78 -14.57 -5.99 -8.15
C THR A 78 -15.35 -4.82 -7.53
N HIS A 79 -14.79 -4.14 -6.53
CA HIS A 79 -15.50 -3.05 -5.86
C HIS A 79 -15.48 -1.76 -6.71
N PRO A 80 -16.65 -1.22 -7.10
CA PRO A 80 -16.73 -0.13 -8.08
C PRO A 80 -16.03 1.17 -7.63
N ALA A 81 -15.94 1.44 -6.33
CA ALA A 81 -15.21 2.59 -5.81
C ALA A 81 -13.67 2.50 -5.98
N ILE A 82 -13.14 1.31 -6.25
CA ILE A 82 -11.69 1.04 -6.34
C ILE A 82 -11.28 0.79 -7.79
N THR A 83 -12.17 0.25 -8.63
CA THR A 83 -11.93 -0.02 -10.06
C THR A 83 -11.51 1.21 -10.87
N GLY A 84 -11.78 2.42 -10.39
CA GLY A 84 -11.39 3.68 -11.06
C GLY A 84 -9.97 4.19 -10.77
N LEU A 85 -9.16 3.46 -9.99
CA LEU A 85 -7.82 3.89 -9.55
C LEU A 85 -6.66 3.28 -10.37
N THR A 86 -6.97 2.53 -11.43
CA THR A 86 -6.00 1.94 -12.39
C THR A 86 -5.57 2.92 -13.46
#